data_AF-A0A925A091-F1
#
_entry.id   AF-A0A925A091-F1
#
_cell.length_a   1.000
_cell.length_b   1.000
_cell.length_c   1.000
_cell.angle_alpha   90.00
_cell.angle_beta   90.00
_cell.angle_gamma   90.00
#
_symmetry.space_group_name_H-M   'P 1'
#
loop_
_entity.id
_entity.type
_entity.pdbx_description
1 polymer ?
#
loop_
_entity_poly.entity_id
_entity_poly.type
_entity_poly.pdbx_seq_one_letter_code
_entity_poly.pdbx_strand_id
1 'polypeptide(L)'
;MALQKRNVVTYGLTGKVYGQLLFKQYKYGTVVSKVPDRSKVVLSDKQKASTVLFRRAVIYAKMVLKDPTRYAEYQSRLPEGKTV
;
A
#
# COMPACT_ATOMS: atom_id res chain seq x y z
N MET A 1 10.41 9.44 -16.72
CA MET A 1 10.82 9.10 -15.33
C MET A 1 12.32 9.32 -15.27
N ALA A 2 12.81 10.02 -14.25
CA ALA A 2 14.24 10.24 -14.08
C ALA A 2 14.77 9.28 -13.00
N LEU A 3 15.87 8.60 -13.30
CA LEU A 3 16.55 7.67 -12.40
C LEU A 3 17.85 8.32 -11.94
N GLN A 4 17.98 8.54 -10.63
CA GLN A 4 19.17 9.21 -10.09
C GLN A 4 19.84 8.26 -9.07
N LYS A 5 21.09 7.88 -9.35
CA LYS A 5 21.79 6.82 -8.60
C LYS A 5 22.57 7.31 -7.37
N ARG A 6 22.82 8.62 -7.20
CA ARG A 6 23.60 9.23 -6.10
C ARG A 6 23.32 10.75 -6.02
N ASN A 7 22.18 11.17 -5.49
CA ASN A 7 21.88 12.58 -5.21
C ASN A 7 21.55 12.68 -3.73
N VAL A 8 22.46 13.31 -2.99
CA VAL A 8 22.33 13.53 -1.55
C VAL A 8 21.02 14.26 -1.20
N VAL A 9 20.52 15.11 -2.10
CA VAL A 9 19.29 15.89 -1.91
C VAL A 9 18.03 15.03 -2.00
N THR A 10 18.01 14.00 -2.86
CA THR A 10 16.79 13.20 -3.10
C THR A 10 16.85 11.80 -2.51
N TYR A 11 18.01 11.36 -2.02
CA TYR A 11 18.21 10.07 -1.38
C TYR A 11 17.37 9.98 -0.09
N GLY A 12 16.70 8.85 0.12
CA GLY A 12 15.80 8.63 1.26
C GLY A 12 14.41 9.28 1.14
N LEU A 13 14.18 10.21 0.19
CA LEU A 13 12.86 10.81 0.02
C LEU A 13 11.82 9.79 -0.44
N THR A 14 10.62 9.85 0.16
CA THR A 14 9.45 9.06 -0.23
C THR A 14 8.19 9.93 -0.18
N GLY A 15 7.20 9.60 -1.00
CA GLY A 15 5.89 10.26 -0.97
C GLY A 15 5.74 11.39 -1.98
N LYS A 16 4.66 12.16 -1.80
CA LYS A 16 4.25 13.22 -2.73
C LYS A 16 4.69 14.59 -2.22
N VAL A 17 5.29 15.38 -3.10
CA VAL A 17 5.59 16.80 -2.83
C VAL A 17 4.64 17.65 -3.66
N TYR A 18 3.81 18.42 -2.94
CA TYR A 18 2.86 19.40 -3.50
C TYR A 18 1.94 18.87 -4.62
N GLY A 19 1.68 17.55 -4.64
CA GLY A 19 0.88 16.91 -5.69
C GLY A 19 1.52 16.91 -7.10
N GLN A 20 2.75 17.40 -7.24
CA GLN A 20 3.43 17.53 -8.53
C GLN A 20 4.49 16.44 -8.70
N LEU A 21 5.27 16.18 -7.65
CA LEU A 21 6.36 15.21 -7.66
C LEU A 21 6.05 14.03 -6.76
N LEU A 22 6.45 12.84 -7.20
CA LEU A 22 6.36 11.59 -6.47
C LEU A 22 7.75 10.96 -6.41
N PHE A 23 8.23 10.77 -5.18
CA PHE A 23 9.50 10.09 -4.90
C PHE A 23 9.21 8.65 -4.48
N LYS A 24 9.84 7.71 -5.18
CA LYS A 24 9.73 6.27 -4.89
C LYS A 24 11.12 5.69 -4.67
N GLN A 25 11.29 4.97 -3.57
CA GLN A 25 12.50 4.17 -3.33
C GLN A 25 12.35 2.80 -4.00
N TYR A 26 13.35 2.44 -4.78
CA TYR A 26 13.56 1.10 -5.32
C TYR A 26 14.93 0.61 -4.88
N LYS A 27 15.15 -0.71 -4.99
CA LYS A 27 16.46 -1.33 -4.68
C LYS A 27 17.63 -0.66 -5.43
N TYR A 28 17.38 -0.14 -6.63
CA TYR A 28 18.39 0.49 -7.48
C TYR A 28 18.49 2.02 -7.32
N GLY A 29 17.72 2.64 -6.43
CA GLY A 29 17.77 4.08 -6.16
C GLY A 29 16.40 4.75 -6.11
N THR A 30 16.42 6.08 -6.03
CA THR A 30 15.22 6.92 -5.94
C THR A 30 14.75 7.32 -7.34
N VAL A 31 13.49 7.03 -7.65
CA VAL A 31 12.84 7.44 -8.89
C VAL A 31 11.95 8.64 -8.62
N VAL A 32 12.12 9.68 -9.42
CA VAL A 32 11.29 10.88 -9.39
C VAL A 32 10.35 10.84 -10.59
N SER A 33 9.05 10.94 -10.33
CA SER A 33 8.01 11.00 -11.36
C SER A 33 6.98 12.09 -11.06
N LYS A 34 6.21 12.48 -12.08
CA LYS A 34 4.96 13.20 -11.86
C LYS A 34 4.01 12.32 -11.05
N VAL A 35 3.15 12.92 -10.22
CA VAL A 35 2.05 12.20 -9.58
C VAL A 35 1.10 11.66 -10.67
N PRO A 36 0.73 10.37 -10.65
CA PRO A 36 -0.17 9.81 -11.64
C PRO A 36 -1.55 10.44 -11.51
N ASP A 37 -2.07 10.96 -12.63
CA ASP A 37 -3.46 11.40 -12.73
C ASP A 37 -4.37 10.18 -12.85
N ARG A 38 -5.27 10.01 -11.89
CA ARG A 38 -6.25 8.92 -11.87
C ARG A 38 -7.69 9.40 -12.08
N SER A 39 -7.90 10.67 -12.39
CA SER A 39 -9.23 11.28 -12.52
C SER A 39 -10.09 10.62 -13.61
N LYS A 40 -9.45 10.16 -14.69
CA LYS A 40 -10.11 9.49 -15.83
C LYS A 40 -10.07 7.96 -15.75
N VAL A 41 -9.59 7.39 -14.64
CA VAL A 41 -9.49 5.93 -14.50
C VAL A 41 -10.85 5.37 -14.12
N VAL A 42 -11.50 4.71 -15.06
CA VAL A 42 -12.75 3.97 -14.84
C VAL A 42 -12.40 2.52 -14.51
N LEU A 43 -12.81 2.05 -13.34
CA LEU A 43 -12.62 0.66 -12.94
C LEU A 43 -13.63 -0.24 -13.66
N SER A 44 -13.18 -1.41 -14.12
CA SER A 44 -14.09 -2.47 -14.57
C SER A 44 -14.89 -3.04 -13.40
N ASP A 45 -16.00 -3.72 -13.68
CA ASP A 45 -16.85 -4.26 -12.61
C ASP A 45 -16.13 -5.30 -11.74
N LYS A 46 -15.25 -6.11 -12.35
CA LYS A 46 -14.36 -7.02 -11.62
C LYS A 46 -13.40 -6.26 -10.69
N GLN A 47 -12.85 -5.13 -11.14
CA GLN A 47 -11.97 -4.29 -10.32
C GLN A 47 -12.71 -3.61 -9.17
N LYS A 48 -13.93 -3.12 -9.41
CA LYS A 48 -14.80 -2.56 -8.36
C LYS A 48 -15.12 -3.62 -7.30
N ALA A 49 -15.58 -4.80 -7.72
CA ALA A 49 -15.90 -5.90 -6.83
C ALA A 49 -14.70 -6.31 -5.96
N SER A 50 -13.53 -6.47 -6.58
CA SER A 50 -12.29 -6.80 -5.86
C SER A 50 -11.88 -5.71 -4.87
N THR A 51 -12.03 -4.44 -5.25
CA THR A 51 -11.72 -3.29 -4.37
C THR A 51 -12.65 -3.26 -3.15
N VAL A 52 -13.94 -3.51 -3.35
CA VAL A 52 -14.93 -3.58 -2.26
C VAL A 52 -14.63 -4.76 -1.34
N LEU A 53 -14.34 -5.93 -1.90
CA LEU A 53 -13.98 -7.12 -1.13
C LEU A 53 -12.73 -6.87 -0.28
N PHE A 54 -11.68 -6.32 -0.88
CA PHE A 54 -10.44 -6.01 -0.17
C PHE A 54 -10.67 -4.98 0.94
N ARG A 55 -11.49 -3.95 0.69
CA ARG A 55 -11.85 -2.96 1.72
C ARG A 55 -12.54 -3.63 2.92
N ARG A 56 -13.47 -4.55 2.68
CA ARG A 56 -14.16 -5.31 3.74
C ARG A 56 -13.17 -6.18 4.52
N ALA A 57 -12.27 -6.88 3.82
CA ALA A 57 -11.24 -7.71 4.44
C ALA A 57 -10.30 -6.88 5.35
N VAL A 58 -9.86 -5.70 4.88
CA VAL A 58 -9.00 -4.81 5.69
C VAL A 58 -9.74 -4.28 6.92
N ILE A 59 -11.02 -3.92 6.80
CA ILE A 59 -11.82 -3.50 7.95
C ILE A 59 -11.93 -4.64 8.97
N TYR A 60 -12.27 -5.83 8.50
CA TYR A 60 -12.36 -7.02 9.35
C TYR A 60 -11.03 -7.31 10.07
N ALA A 61 -9.91 -7.33 9.33
CA ALA A 61 -8.58 -7.55 9.91
C ALA A 61 -8.26 -6.51 11.00
N LYS A 62 -8.54 -5.23 10.75
CA LYS A 62 -8.37 -4.17 11.76
C LYS A 62 -9.23 -4.39 13.00
N MET A 63 -10.46 -4.89 12.83
CA MET A 63 -11.34 -5.20 13.96
C MET A 63 -10.81 -6.38 14.79
N VAL A 64 -10.34 -7.44 14.14
CA VAL A 64 -9.74 -8.60 14.81
C VAL A 64 -8.47 -8.19 15.57
N LEU A 65 -7.58 -7.43 14.93
CA LEU A 65 -6.34 -6.96 15.56
C LEU A 65 -6.57 -6.01 16.74
N LYS A 66 -7.70 -5.31 16.78
CA LYS A 66 -8.03 -4.36 17.86
C LYS A 66 -8.62 -5.04 19.09
N ASP A 67 -9.32 -6.16 18.92
CA ASP A 67 -9.99 -6.89 20.00
C ASP A 67 -9.17 -8.12 20.41
N PRO A 68 -8.58 -8.14 21.63
CA PRO A 68 -7.74 -9.24 22.10
C PRO A 68 -8.43 -10.61 22.10
N THR A 69 -9.75 -10.65 22.36
CA THR A 69 -10.50 -11.92 22.38
C THR A 69 -10.68 -12.50 20.99
N ARG A 70 -11.08 -11.66 20.02
CA ARG A 70 -11.19 -12.05 18.61
C ARG A 70 -9.84 -12.40 18.01
N TYR A 71 -8.78 -11.70 18.41
CA TYR A 71 -7.42 -12.01 17.98
C TYR A 71 -6.99 -13.41 18.44
N ALA A 72 -7.23 -13.76 19.71
CA ALA A 72 -6.90 -15.08 20.25
C ALA A 72 -7.71 -16.20 19.56
N GLU A 73 -9.01 -15.98 19.32
CA GLU A 73 -9.87 -16.91 18.57
C GLU A 73 -9.38 -17.09 17.12
N TYR A 74 -8.92 -16.02 16.48
CA TYR A 74 -8.41 -16.10 15.11
C TYR A 74 -7.05 -16.81 15.06
N GLN A 75 -6.18 -16.53 16.03
CA GLN A 75 -4.89 -17.19 16.20
C GLN A 75 -5.02 -18.70 16.39
N SER A 76 -6.00 -19.17 17.15
CA SER A 76 -6.22 -20.61 17.37
C SER A 76 -6.68 -21.37 16.12
N ARG A 77 -7.10 -20.65 15.07
CA ARG A 77 -7.54 -21.22 13.79
C ARG A 77 -6.47 -21.13 12.70
N LEU A 78 -5.33 -20.50 12.99
CA LEU A 78 -4.23 -20.39 12.03
C LEU A 78 -3.52 -21.73 11.87
N PRO A 79 -3.23 -22.14 10.63
CA PRO A 79 -2.33 -23.26 10.40
C PRO A 79 -0.91 -22.89 10.84
N GLU A 80 -0.15 -23.92 11.22
CA GLU A 80 1.22 -23.77 11.73
C GLU A 80 2.11 -22.96 10.77
N GLY A 81 2.85 -21.99 11.31
CA GLY A 81 3.74 -21.13 10.54
C GLY A 81 3.09 -19.93 9.82
N LYS A 82 1.81 -19.62 10.08
CA LYS A 82 1.15 -18.40 9.57
C LYS A 82 0.95 -17.37 10.67
N THR A 83 0.99 -16.09 10.29
CA THR A 83 0.79 -14.95 11.19
C THR A 83 -0.32 -14.05 10.64
N VAL A 84 -1.05 -13.39 11.55
CA VAL A 84 -2.10 -12.39 11.26
C VAL A 84 -1.49 -11.06 10.83
#